data_AF-A6LFY2-F1
#
_entry.id   AF-A6LFY2-F1
#
_cell.length_a   1.000
_cell.length_b   1.000
_cell.length_c   1.000
_cell.angle_alpha   90.00
_cell.angle_beta   90.00
_cell.angle_gamma   90.00
#
_symmetry.space_group_name_H-M   'P 1'
#
loop_
_entity.id
_entity.type
_entity.pdbx_description
1 polymer ?
#
loop_
_entity_poly.entity_id
_entity_poly.type
_entity_poly.pdbx_seq_one_letter_code
_entity_poly.pdbx_strand_id
1 'polypeptide(L)'
;MKKTIFMLFLLAVPFLSRAQGVPAEGKGSMIGIKSNISYWATATFNLGAEVYLARHWTLELEAGLNPFSGKNDDGSYGRSLKHLRLHPELRYWFCETFNGHFLGVHTPYLLYNVADIKWLGTEGERHQGWGAGAGISYGYSWLLSRHWNLEATVGVGYLYLKSDKYPCANCGRKQEGIKKHYFGPTQAAINLIYQF
;
A
#
# COMPACT_ATOMS: atom_id res chain seq x y z
N MET A 1 -7.83 1.84 -25.58
CA MET A 1 -7.27 2.72 -24.53
C MET A 1 -6.86 2.01 -23.23
N LYS A 2 -7.18 0.72 -22.99
CA LYS A 2 -6.71 -0.03 -21.79
C LYS A 2 -5.34 -0.72 -21.96
N LYS A 3 -4.89 -0.96 -23.19
CA LYS A 3 -3.61 -1.66 -23.47
C LYS A 3 -2.38 -0.75 -23.41
N THR A 4 -2.55 0.55 -23.63
CA THR A 4 -1.45 1.51 -23.74
C THR A 4 -0.83 1.89 -22.39
N ILE A 5 -1.61 1.85 -21.31
CA ILE A 5 -1.13 2.16 -19.94
C ILE A 5 -0.24 1.02 -19.39
N PHE A 6 -0.53 -0.23 -19.77
CA PHE A 6 0.29 -1.38 -19.37
C PHE A 6 1.66 -1.40 -20.07
N MET A 7 1.75 -0.82 -21.28
CA MET A 7 3.02 -0.67 -22.01
C MET A 7 3.93 0.41 -21.44
N LEU A 8 3.38 1.47 -20.80
CA LEU A 8 4.20 2.48 -20.13
C LEU A 8 4.88 1.95 -18.87
N PHE A 9 4.25 1.02 -18.14
CA PHE A 9 4.89 0.33 -17.02
C PHE A 9 6.03 -0.59 -17.47
N LEU A 10 5.93 -1.20 -18.66
CA LEU A 10 6.97 -2.05 -19.25
C LEU A 10 8.13 -1.26 -19.89
N LEU A 11 7.94 0.02 -20.23
CA LEU A 11 8.98 0.90 -20.78
C LEU A 11 9.79 1.66 -19.71
N ALA A 12 9.30 1.74 -18.47
CA ALA A 12 10.06 2.32 -17.35
C ALA A 12 11.11 1.33 -16.77
N VAL A 13 10.90 0.02 -16.93
CA VAL A 13 11.82 -1.03 -16.46
C VAL A 13 13.19 -0.97 -17.14
N PRO A 14 13.32 -0.79 -18.48
CA PRO A 14 14.65 -0.71 -19.11
C PRO A 14 15.36 0.63 -18.90
N PHE A 15 14.66 1.71 -18.51
CA PHE A 15 15.31 2.99 -18.19
C PHE A 15 15.97 2.98 -16.79
N LEU A 16 15.45 2.17 -15.86
CA LEU A 16 16.10 1.92 -14.57
C LEU A 16 17.29 0.94 -14.68
N SER A 17 17.33 0.08 -15.70
CA SER A 17 18.47 -0.81 -15.96
C SER A 17 19.75 -0.08 -16.40
N ARG A 18 19.64 1.15 -16.91
CA ARG A 18 20.81 1.98 -17.31
C ARG A 18 21.34 2.91 -16.22
N ALA A 19 20.66 3.00 -15.07
CA ALA A 19 21.14 3.72 -13.90
C ALA A 19 21.86 2.80 -12.89
N GLN A 20 22.06 1.52 -13.23
CA GLN A 20 22.90 0.60 -12.46
C GLN A 20 24.38 0.93 -12.71
N GLY A 21 24.83 2.04 -12.13
CA GLY A 21 26.21 2.15 -11.71
C GLY A 21 26.49 0.99 -10.77
N VAL A 22 27.58 0.29 -11.04
CA VAL A 22 28.20 -0.78 -10.25
C VAL A 22 27.89 -0.63 -8.75
N PRO A 23 27.47 -1.71 -8.03
CA PRO A 23 27.35 -1.65 -6.59
C PRO A 23 28.70 -1.22 -6.03
N ALA A 24 28.74 -0.11 -5.30
CA ALA A 24 29.91 0.26 -4.54
C ALA A 24 30.32 -0.94 -3.68
N GLU A 25 31.57 -1.39 -3.88
CA GLU A 25 32.23 -2.44 -3.10
C GLU A 25 31.84 -2.37 -1.62
N GLY A 26 31.38 -3.49 -1.06
CA GLY A 26 31.49 -3.77 0.37
C GLY A 26 30.23 -3.80 1.22
N LYS A 27 29.03 -3.50 0.70
CA LYS A 27 27.77 -3.78 1.43
C LYS A 27 26.89 -4.65 0.53
N GLY A 28 26.70 -5.92 0.93
CA GLY A 28 25.78 -6.83 0.24
C GLY A 28 24.38 -6.23 0.13
N SER A 29 23.56 -6.74 -0.79
CA SER A 29 22.17 -6.30 -0.96
C SER A 29 21.39 -6.48 0.35
N MET A 30 21.30 -5.42 1.15
CA MET A 30 20.50 -5.44 2.38
C MET A 30 19.03 -5.41 1.99
N ILE A 31 18.31 -6.45 2.41
CA ILE A 31 16.88 -6.60 2.22
C ILE A 31 16.23 -6.51 3.61
N GLY A 32 15.25 -5.62 3.75
CA GLY A 32 14.42 -5.53 4.95
C GLY A 32 13.05 -6.09 4.68
N ILE A 33 12.57 -7.05 5.49
CA ILE A 33 11.16 -7.47 5.48
C ILE A 33 10.42 -6.68 6.54
N LYS A 34 9.24 -6.17 6.19
CA LYS A 34 8.44 -5.30 7.06
C LYS A 34 7.05 -5.86 7.28
N SER A 35 6.50 -5.60 8.46
CA SER A 35 5.07 -5.70 8.70
C SER A 35 4.60 -4.51 9.52
N ASN A 36 3.54 -3.86 9.05
CA ASN A 36 2.82 -2.78 9.69
C ASN A 36 1.91 -3.35 10.78
N ILE A 37 2.28 -3.12 12.04
CA ILE A 37 1.54 -3.59 13.20
C ILE A 37 0.19 -2.85 13.32
N SER A 38 0.11 -1.59 12.89
CA SER A 38 -1.15 -0.83 12.98
C SER A 38 -2.29 -1.44 12.17
N TYR A 39 -1.96 -2.13 11.08
CA TYR A 39 -2.95 -2.80 10.21
C TYR A 39 -3.52 -4.06 10.82
N TRP A 40 -2.83 -4.67 11.79
CA TRP A 40 -3.33 -5.83 12.52
C TRP A 40 -4.57 -5.47 13.35
N ALA A 41 -4.69 -4.21 13.82
CA ALA A 41 -5.91 -3.72 14.48
C ALA A 41 -7.14 -3.78 13.57
N THR A 42 -6.95 -3.75 12.24
CA THR A 42 -8.02 -3.88 11.25
C THR A 42 -8.15 -5.29 10.67
N ALA A 43 -7.46 -6.28 11.25
CA ALA A 43 -7.33 -7.64 10.73
C ALA A 43 -6.81 -7.67 9.27
N THR A 44 -5.98 -6.70 8.90
CA THR A 44 -5.37 -6.61 7.58
C THR A 44 -3.96 -7.19 7.64
N PHE A 45 -3.78 -8.36 7.04
CA PHE A 45 -2.46 -8.95 6.88
C PHE A 45 -1.67 -8.09 5.91
N ASN A 46 -0.42 -7.81 6.24
CA ASN A 46 0.43 -7.01 5.37
C ASN A 46 1.89 -7.47 5.47
N LEU A 47 2.59 -7.36 4.36
CA LEU A 47 3.98 -7.73 4.22
C LEU A 47 4.64 -6.75 3.24
N GLY A 48 5.76 -6.18 3.65
CA GLY A 48 6.59 -5.33 2.82
C GLY A 48 8.01 -5.87 2.67
N ALA A 49 8.63 -5.53 1.56
CA ALA A 49 10.06 -5.71 1.35
C ALA A 49 10.68 -4.38 0.95
N GLU A 50 11.79 -4.02 1.58
CA GLU A 50 12.60 -2.85 1.27
C GLU A 50 13.97 -3.30 0.79
N VAL A 51 14.41 -2.77 -0.35
CA VAL A 51 15.71 -3.06 -0.95
C VAL A 51 16.59 -1.82 -0.93
N TYR A 52 17.85 -2.03 -0.53
CA TYR A 52 18.89 -1.01 -0.67
C TYR A 52 19.17 -0.74 -2.16
N LEU A 53 19.14 0.54 -2.55
CA LEU A 53 19.52 0.97 -3.90
C LEU A 53 20.83 1.75 -3.89
N ALA A 54 20.97 2.72 -2.98
CA ALA A 54 22.16 3.56 -2.83
C ALA A 54 22.24 4.11 -1.39
N ARG A 55 23.33 4.78 -1.03
CA ARG A 55 23.63 5.28 0.33
C ARG A 55 22.48 6.05 0.99
N HIS A 56 21.68 6.75 0.20
CA HIS A 56 20.53 7.55 0.64
C HIS A 56 19.21 7.07 0.05
N TRP A 57 19.17 5.97 -0.69
CA TRP A 57 17.98 5.55 -1.44
C TRP A 57 17.63 4.10 -1.18
N THR A 58 16.35 3.87 -0.88
CA THR A 58 15.76 2.53 -0.78
C THR A 58 14.46 2.49 -1.56
N LEU A 59 14.07 1.30 -1.99
CA LEU A 59 12.77 1.05 -2.61
C LEU A 59 12.00 0.04 -1.78
N GLU A 60 10.80 0.42 -1.37
CA GLU A 60 9.87 -0.44 -0.64
C GLU A 60 8.71 -0.85 -1.52
N LEU A 61 8.25 -2.08 -1.33
CA LEU A 61 6.99 -2.57 -1.85
C LEU A 61 6.22 -3.25 -0.73
N GLU A 62 5.10 -2.66 -0.32
CA GLU A 62 4.18 -3.22 0.67
C GLU A 62 2.94 -3.79 -0.02
N ALA A 63 2.52 -4.98 0.37
CA ALA A 63 1.24 -5.58 0.00
C ALA A 63 0.40 -5.87 1.25
N GLY A 64 -0.84 -5.38 1.27
CA GLY A 64 -1.80 -5.61 2.35
C GLY A 64 -3.06 -6.31 1.84
N LEU A 65 -3.50 -7.38 2.49
CA LEU A 65 -4.69 -8.13 2.15
C LEU A 65 -5.56 -8.33 3.38
N ASN A 66 -6.83 -7.95 3.25
CA ASN A 66 -7.87 -8.27 4.21
C ASN A 66 -8.88 -9.21 3.53
N PRO A 67 -8.96 -10.50 3.91
CA PRO A 67 -9.85 -11.46 3.26
C PRO A 67 -11.22 -11.55 3.93
N PHE A 68 -11.45 -10.88 5.06
CA PHE A 68 -12.59 -11.17 5.92
C PHE A 68 -13.92 -10.71 5.31
N SER A 69 -14.83 -11.68 5.17
CA SER A 69 -16.26 -11.44 4.99
C SER A 69 -16.97 -11.90 6.24
N GLY A 70 -17.62 -10.98 6.97
CA GLY A 70 -18.58 -11.35 7.99
C GLY A 70 -19.67 -12.15 7.33
N LYS A 71 -19.73 -13.46 7.60
CA LYS A 71 -20.84 -14.31 7.20
C LYS A 71 -21.71 -14.47 8.45
N ASN A 72 -22.99 -14.13 8.36
CA ASN A 72 -23.92 -14.39 9.45
C ASN A 72 -24.38 -15.85 9.38
N ASP A 73 -24.75 -16.42 10.53
CA ASP A 73 -25.19 -17.82 10.65
C ASP A 73 -26.46 -18.14 9.82
N ASP A 74 -27.25 -17.12 9.49
CA ASP A 74 -28.46 -17.23 8.63
C ASP A 74 -28.15 -17.38 7.12
N GLY A 75 -26.88 -17.50 6.72
CA GLY A 75 -26.48 -17.61 5.32
C GLY A 75 -26.50 -16.28 4.54
N SER A 76 -26.81 -15.16 5.21
CA SER A 76 -26.61 -13.81 4.67
C SER A 76 -25.14 -13.38 4.79
N TYR A 77 -24.61 -12.71 3.78
CA TYR A 77 -23.30 -12.06 3.87
C TYR A 77 -23.48 -10.75 4.66
N GLY A 78 -22.92 -10.69 5.88
CA GLY A 78 -22.81 -9.47 6.67
C GLY A 78 -21.64 -8.59 6.21
N ARG A 79 -21.20 -7.69 7.10
CA ARG A 79 -20.09 -6.74 6.89
C ARG A 79 -18.87 -7.42 6.23
N SER A 80 -18.53 -7.03 5.00
CA SER A 80 -17.34 -7.54 4.32
C SER A 80 -16.42 -6.38 3.93
N LEU A 81 -15.16 -6.48 4.35
CA LEU A 81 -14.11 -5.52 4.05
C LEU A 81 -12.97 -6.24 3.32
N LYS A 82 -13.21 -6.60 2.06
CA LYS A 82 -12.17 -7.20 1.24
C LYS A 82 -11.37 -6.12 0.55
N HIS A 83 -10.08 -6.06 0.82
CA HIS A 83 -9.19 -5.17 0.08
C HIS A 83 -7.84 -5.81 -0.17
N LEU A 84 -7.25 -5.47 -1.30
CA LEU A 84 -5.85 -5.65 -1.62
C LEU A 84 -5.24 -4.27 -1.82
N ARG A 85 -4.19 -3.95 -1.08
CA ARG A 85 -3.41 -2.74 -1.20
C ARG A 85 -2.02 -3.12 -1.70
N LEU A 86 -1.56 -2.46 -2.75
CA LEU A 86 -0.16 -2.47 -3.18
C LEU A 86 0.37 -1.06 -2.99
N HIS A 87 1.51 -0.91 -2.35
CA HIS A 87 2.08 0.38 -1.98
C HIS A 87 3.59 0.36 -2.22
N PRO A 88 4.02 0.55 -3.48
CA PRO A 88 5.40 0.88 -3.77
C PRO A 88 5.73 2.29 -3.28
N GLU A 89 6.90 2.43 -2.67
CA GLU A 89 7.40 3.67 -2.10
C GLU A 89 8.91 3.79 -2.33
N LEU A 90 9.34 4.87 -2.96
CA LEU A 90 10.75 5.22 -3.10
C LEU A 90 11.14 6.15 -1.94
N ARG A 91 12.19 5.82 -1.21
CA ARG A 91 12.59 6.56 0.00
C ARG A 91 13.98 7.16 -0.12
N TYR A 92 14.09 8.39 0.36
CA TYR A 92 15.32 9.15 0.50
C TYR A 92 15.66 9.35 1.98
N TRP A 93 16.82 8.88 2.40
CA TRP A 93 17.33 8.93 3.77
C TRP A 93 18.30 10.09 3.94
N PHE A 94 18.12 10.92 4.98
CA PHE A 94 18.98 12.09 5.17
C PHE A 94 20.41 11.75 5.59
N CYS A 95 20.63 10.65 6.30
CA CYS A 95 21.94 10.24 6.79
C CYS A 95 22.47 8.98 6.12
N GLU A 96 21.91 7.83 6.46
CA GLU A 96 22.25 6.52 5.89
C GLU A 96 20.96 5.70 5.78
N THR A 97 20.87 4.85 4.77
CA THR A 97 19.73 3.94 4.60
C THR A 97 19.44 3.15 5.87
N PHE A 98 18.16 2.98 6.18
CA PHE A 98 17.64 2.29 7.37
C PHE A 98 17.89 2.98 8.72
N ASN A 99 18.48 4.18 8.75
CA ASN A 99 18.81 4.88 9.97
C ASN A 99 18.26 6.32 10.02
N GLY A 100 17.40 6.59 11.00
CA GLY A 100 16.87 7.93 11.28
C GLY A 100 15.79 8.36 10.30
N HIS A 101 15.88 9.61 9.85
CA HIS A 101 14.85 10.29 9.09
C HIS A 101 14.88 9.96 7.59
N PHE A 102 13.69 9.80 7.00
CA PHE A 102 13.53 9.68 5.56
C PHE A 102 12.29 10.41 5.03
N LEU A 103 12.33 10.73 3.75
CA LEU A 103 11.19 11.16 2.95
C LEU A 103 10.88 10.09 1.91
N GLY A 104 9.61 9.82 1.66
CA GLY A 104 9.20 8.88 0.63
C GLY A 104 8.23 9.49 -0.37
N VAL A 105 8.20 8.88 -1.55
CA VAL A 105 7.18 9.11 -2.57
C VAL A 105 6.53 7.76 -2.83
N HIS A 106 5.23 7.66 -2.60
CA HIS A 106 4.48 6.41 -2.71
C HIS A 106 3.36 6.51 -3.73
N THR A 107 3.07 5.39 -4.37
CA THR A 107 1.93 5.28 -5.30
C THR A 107 1.02 4.12 -4.89
N PRO A 108 0.03 4.37 -4.01
CA PRO A 108 -0.85 3.33 -3.51
C PRO A 108 -1.83 2.91 -4.59
N TYR A 109 -2.03 1.61 -4.72
CA TYR A 109 -3.05 0.97 -5.55
C TYR A 109 -3.93 0.10 -4.67
N LEU A 110 -5.24 0.31 -4.73
CA LEU A 110 -6.21 -0.39 -3.91
C LEU A 110 -7.21 -1.11 -4.80
N LEU A 111 -7.43 -2.39 -4.56
CA LEU A 111 -8.61 -3.10 -5.00
C LEU A 111 -9.48 -3.28 -3.77
N TYR A 112 -10.73 -2.82 -3.82
CA TYR A 112 -11.61 -2.90 -2.67
C TYR A 112 -12.98 -3.41 -3.07
N ASN A 113 -13.55 -4.17 -2.15
CA ASN A 113 -14.89 -4.70 -2.20
C ASN A 113 -15.45 -4.60 -0.77
N VAL A 114 -16.21 -3.53 -0.57
CA VAL A 114 -16.81 -3.19 0.71
C VAL A 114 -18.31 -3.37 0.58
N ALA A 115 -18.89 -4.09 1.53
CA ALA A 115 -20.34 -4.28 1.62
C ALA A 115 -20.80 -4.05 3.07
N ASP A 116 -21.92 -3.33 3.20
CA ASP A 116 -22.73 -3.26 4.41
C ASP A 116 -22.06 -2.62 5.65
N ILE A 117 -21.30 -1.53 5.47
CA ILE A 117 -20.64 -0.81 6.58
C ILE A 117 -21.38 0.49 6.90
N LYS A 118 -22.08 0.51 8.06
CA LYS A 118 -22.85 1.66 8.58
C LYS A 118 -22.04 2.95 8.69
N TRP A 119 -20.82 2.87 9.23
CA TRP A 119 -19.96 4.05 9.46
C TRP A 119 -19.40 4.67 8.17
N LEU A 120 -19.40 3.92 7.06
CA LEU A 120 -18.99 4.38 5.73
C LEU A 120 -20.20 4.81 4.86
N GLY A 121 -21.43 4.78 5.40
CA GLY A 121 -22.65 5.14 4.66
C GLY A 121 -23.03 4.13 3.57
N THR A 122 -22.63 2.86 3.73
CA THR A 122 -22.82 1.79 2.73
C THR A 122 -23.83 0.74 3.20
N GLU A 123 -24.88 1.16 3.93
CA GLU A 123 -25.96 0.26 4.36
C GLU A 123 -26.71 -0.26 3.13
N GLY A 124 -26.79 -1.59 2.98
CA GLY A 124 -27.49 -2.24 1.87
C GLY A 124 -26.79 -2.20 0.50
N GLU A 125 -25.62 -1.54 0.40
CA GLU A 125 -24.93 -1.34 -0.87
C GLU A 125 -23.55 -2.00 -0.87
N ARG A 126 -23.18 -2.59 -2.00
CA ARG A 126 -21.85 -3.13 -2.25
C ARG A 126 -21.10 -2.22 -3.20
N HIS A 127 -19.94 -1.76 -2.78
CA HIS A 127 -19.01 -0.99 -3.60
C HIS A 127 -17.82 -1.85 -3.94
N GLN A 128 -17.71 -2.18 -5.22
CA GLN A 128 -16.56 -2.88 -5.76
C GLN A 128 -15.83 -1.97 -6.73
N GLY A 129 -14.53 -1.79 -6.52
CA GLY A 129 -13.77 -0.79 -7.24
C GLY A 129 -12.27 -0.95 -7.15
N TRP A 130 -11.60 -0.02 -7.81
CA TRP A 130 -10.17 0.15 -7.70
C TRP A 130 -9.85 1.61 -7.42
N GLY A 131 -8.72 1.82 -6.77
CA GLY A 131 -8.17 3.11 -6.44
C GLY A 131 -6.70 3.15 -6.81
N ALA A 132 -6.23 4.31 -7.24
CA ALA A 132 -4.81 4.56 -7.43
C ALA A 132 -4.50 5.99 -7.00
N GLY A 133 -3.27 6.23 -6.56
CA GLY A 133 -2.88 7.55 -6.15
C GLY A 133 -1.38 7.77 -6.13
N ALA A 134 -1.01 8.94 -5.62
CA ALA A 134 0.35 9.31 -5.35
C ALA A 134 0.38 10.18 -4.09
N GLY A 135 1.44 10.05 -3.31
CA GLY A 135 1.63 10.81 -2.09
C GLY A 135 3.09 10.93 -1.72
N ILE A 136 3.32 11.73 -0.68
CA ILE A 136 4.60 11.87 -0.03
C ILE A 136 4.48 11.38 1.41
N SER A 137 5.53 10.77 1.90
CA SER A 137 5.64 10.27 3.26
C SER A 137 6.86 10.88 3.94
N TYR A 138 6.78 10.92 5.26
CA TYR A 138 7.91 11.21 6.13
C TYR A 138 7.90 10.19 7.25
N GLY A 139 9.07 9.67 7.56
CA GLY A 139 9.19 8.67 8.60
C GLY A 139 10.51 8.74 9.33
N TYR A 140 10.55 7.99 10.42
CA TYR A 140 11.72 7.82 11.26
C TYR A 140 11.90 6.35 11.61
N SER A 141 13.13 5.85 11.44
CA SER A 141 13.54 4.49 11.78
C SER A 141 14.44 4.50 13.01
N TRP A 142 14.01 3.78 14.05
CA TRP A 142 14.82 3.45 15.23
C TRP A 142 15.49 2.10 15.03
N LEU A 143 16.82 2.06 15.23
CA LEU A 143 17.59 0.83 15.30
C LEU A 143 17.42 0.20 16.69
N LEU A 144 16.72 -0.93 16.79
CA LEU A 144 16.57 -1.63 18.09
C LEU A 144 17.69 -2.65 18.30
N SER A 145 18.06 -3.36 17.25
CA SER A 145 19.09 -4.41 17.30
C SER A 145 19.76 -4.55 15.93
N ARG A 146 20.74 -5.46 15.83
CA ARG A 146 21.50 -5.70 14.59
C ARG A 146 20.63 -6.07 13.39
N HIS A 147 19.49 -6.73 13.63
CA HIS A 147 18.57 -7.16 12.58
C HIS A 147 17.16 -6.58 12.72
N TRP A 148 16.88 -5.80 13.76
CA TRP A 148 15.51 -5.32 14.06
C TRP A 148 15.46 -3.81 14.12
N ASN A 149 14.59 -3.23 13.30
CA ASN A 149 14.25 -1.80 13.34
C ASN A 149 12.75 -1.62 13.56
N LEU A 150 12.40 -0.52 14.21
CA LEU A 150 11.03 -0.02 14.31
C LEU A 150 10.97 1.27 13.51
N GLU A 151 9.92 1.45 12.76
CA GLU A 151 9.75 2.62 11.91
C GLU A 151 8.35 3.18 12.10
N ALA A 152 8.25 4.50 12.23
CA ALA A 152 6.98 5.21 12.19
C ALA A 152 6.95 6.09 10.95
N THR A 153 5.86 5.97 10.18
CA THR A 153 5.72 6.67 8.90
C THR A 153 4.33 7.27 8.81
N VAL A 154 4.26 8.52 8.37
CA VAL A 154 3.03 9.23 8.05
C VAL A 154 3.14 9.81 6.65
N GLY A 155 2.04 9.80 5.90
CA GLY A 155 2.04 10.28 4.53
C GLY A 155 0.71 10.88 4.14
N VAL A 156 0.80 11.90 3.28
CA VAL A 156 -0.33 12.61 2.70
C VAL A 156 -0.27 12.49 1.19
N GLY A 157 -1.44 12.45 0.56
CA GLY A 157 -1.49 12.26 -0.88
C GLY A 157 -2.89 12.37 -1.44
N TYR A 158 -2.94 12.06 -2.72
CA TYR A 158 -4.15 12.08 -3.51
C TYR A 158 -4.50 10.66 -3.96
N LEU A 159 -5.76 10.28 -3.80
CA LEU A 159 -6.32 9.02 -4.25
C LEU A 159 -7.47 9.28 -5.22
N TYR A 160 -7.38 8.67 -6.39
CA TYR A 160 -8.49 8.51 -7.31
C TYR A 160 -9.15 7.16 -7.04
N LEU A 161 -10.43 7.17 -6.68
CA LEU A 161 -11.22 5.98 -6.39
C LEU A 161 -12.34 5.86 -7.42
N LYS A 162 -12.44 4.69 -8.04
CA LYS A 162 -13.54 4.34 -8.94
C LYS A 162 -14.21 3.07 -8.46
N SER A 163 -15.47 3.20 -8.05
CA SER A 163 -16.31 2.06 -7.66
C SER A 163 -17.57 1.98 -8.49
N ASP A 164 -18.01 0.75 -8.71
CA ASP A 164 -19.35 0.47 -9.19
C ASP A 164 -20.23 0.14 -7.97
N LYS A 165 -21.41 0.76 -7.94
CA LYS A 165 -22.42 0.58 -6.88
C LYS A 165 -23.39 -0.53 -7.28
N TYR A 166 -23.61 -1.46 -6.35
CA TYR A 166 -24.56 -2.56 -6.48
C TYR A 166 -25.60 -2.46 -5.36
N PRO A 167 -26.91 -2.49 -5.68
CA PRO A 167 -28.00 -2.29 -4.71
C PRO A 167 -28.27 -3.49 -3.80
N CYS A 168 -27.62 -4.63 -4.03
CA CYS A 168 -27.75 -5.84 -3.20
C CYS A 168 -26.40 -6.56 -3.09
N ALA A 169 -26.15 -7.19 -1.94
CA ALA A 169 -24.90 -7.92 -1.65
C ALA A 169 -24.65 -9.13 -2.60
N ASN A 170 -25.72 -9.77 -3.11
CA ASN A 170 -25.67 -10.99 -3.91
C ASN A 170 -26.22 -10.88 -5.34
N CYS A 171 -27.25 -10.06 -5.59
CA CYS A 171 -27.97 -10.03 -6.87
C CYS A 171 -28.29 -8.60 -7.28
N GLY A 172 -27.48 -8.00 -8.16
CA GLY A 172 -27.77 -6.67 -8.69
C GLY A 172 -27.02 -6.39 -9.99
N ARG A 173 -27.72 -5.81 -10.97
CA ARG A 173 -27.07 -5.16 -12.11
C ARG A 173 -26.39 -3.89 -11.63
N LYS A 174 -25.23 -3.56 -12.21
CA LYS A 174 -24.50 -2.31 -11.98
C LYS A 174 -25.46 -1.12 -12.08
N GLN A 175 -25.65 -0.37 -11.00
CA GLN A 175 -26.52 0.81 -11.01
C GLN A 175 -25.75 2.04 -11.47
N GLU A 176 -24.60 2.31 -10.87
CA GLU A 176 -23.90 3.56 -11.11
C GLU A 176 -22.38 3.40 -10.91
N GLY A 177 -21.60 4.08 -11.75
CA GLY A 177 -20.14 4.16 -11.60
C GLY A 177 -19.77 5.46 -10.90
N ILE A 178 -19.36 5.38 -9.64
CA ILE A 178 -18.99 6.53 -8.83
C ILE A 178 -17.48 6.77 -8.96
N LYS A 179 -17.11 8.04 -9.17
CA LYS A 179 -15.73 8.50 -9.09
C LYS A 179 -15.60 9.40 -7.87
N LYS A 180 -14.60 9.13 -7.03
CA LYS A 180 -14.27 9.97 -5.89
C LYS A 180 -12.81 10.37 -5.95
N HIS A 181 -12.55 11.62 -5.61
CA HIS A 181 -11.21 12.17 -5.46
C HIS A 181 -11.03 12.45 -3.98
N TYR A 182 -10.01 11.84 -3.37
CA TYR A 182 -9.68 12.00 -1.97
C TYR A 182 -8.31 12.62 -1.85
N PHE A 183 -8.20 13.65 -1.02
CA PHE A 183 -6.94 14.26 -0.64
C PHE A 183 -6.85 14.29 0.88
N GLY A 184 -5.75 13.77 1.42
CA GLY A 184 -5.61 13.65 2.88
C GLY A 184 -4.53 12.66 3.28
N PRO A 185 -4.58 12.15 4.52
CA PRO A 185 -3.68 11.10 4.99
C PRO A 185 -3.86 9.83 4.15
N THR A 186 -2.79 9.41 3.49
CA THR A 186 -2.76 8.21 2.62
C THR A 186 -1.89 7.09 3.19
N GLN A 187 -1.10 7.38 4.22
CA GLN A 187 -0.25 6.41 4.90
C GLN A 187 -0.12 6.78 6.38
N ALA A 188 -0.27 5.79 7.23
CA ALA A 188 0.09 5.83 8.63
C ALA A 188 0.52 4.41 8.99
N ALA A 189 1.76 4.23 9.43
CA ALA A 189 2.34 2.93 9.67
C ALA A 189 3.26 2.95 10.89
N ILE A 190 3.20 1.85 11.64
CA ILE A 190 4.23 1.47 12.60
C ILE A 190 4.75 0.12 12.13
N ASN A 191 5.92 0.15 11.49
CA ASN A 191 6.52 -1.00 10.84
C ASN A 191 7.56 -1.64 11.76
N LEU A 192 7.44 -2.93 11.96
CA LEU A 192 8.53 -3.75 12.49
C LEU A 192 9.30 -4.35 11.31
N ILE A 193 10.60 -4.16 11.31
CA ILE A 193 11.48 -4.46 10.18
C ILE A 193 12.52 -5.47 10.63
N TYR A 194 12.69 -6.54 9.86
CA TYR A 194 13.79 -7.49 9.99
C TYR A 194 14.76 -7.36 8.80
N GLN A 195 16.03 -7.12 9.06
CA GLN A 195 17.07 -6.90 8.05
C GLN A 195 18.03 -8.09 7.99
N PHE A 196 18.39 -8.50 6.76
CA PHE A 196 19.33 -9.58 6.45
C PHE A 196 20.71 -9.04 6.05
#